data_AF-A0A7L5SPW4-F1
#
_entry.id   AF-A0A7L5SPW4-F1
#
_cell.length_a   1.000
_cell.length_b   1.000
_cell.length_c   1.000
_cell.angle_alpha   90.00
_cell.angle_beta   90.00
_cell.angle_gamma   90.00
#
_symmetry.space_group_name_H-M   'P 1'
#
loop_
_entity.id
_entity.type
_entity.pdbx_description
1 polymer ?
#
loop_
_entity_poly.entity_id
_entity_poly.type
_entity_poly.pdbx_seq_one_letter_code
_entity_poly.pdbx_strand_id
1 'polypeptide(L)'
;MTGRRTRTICAASLMAVLAPVAAGCSQEGGTPSAAVSRASAAVASATASARAQLDKVKGGINVKGEVKAGAVSTDRNGRAVAPITVTNTSRDTADYAVEVTFRNAKGDLVDATVLTVRSVRPRTAAKAVARSHRKLTGKITARIGTALRY
;
A
#
# COMPACT_ATOMS: atom_id res chain seq x y z
N MET A 1 33.48 -57.47 11.55
CA MET A 1 34.42 -57.04 12.62
C MET A 1 34.12 -55.57 12.90
N THR A 2 33.01 -55.19 13.53
CA THR A 2 32.73 -55.22 14.99
C THR A 2 33.90 -54.74 15.84
N GLY A 3 33.91 -53.44 16.15
CA GLY A 3 34.82 -52.79 17.09
C GLY A 3 34.07 -51.84 18.02
N ARG A 4 33.57 -52.37 19.14
CA ARG A 4 33.13 -51.64 20.35
C ARG A 4 34.32 -50.99 21.07
N ARG A 5 34.06 -49.92 21.83
CA ARG A 5 34.58 -49.57 23.19
C ARG A 5 34.31 -48.08 23.44
N THR A 6 33.22 -47.67 24.10
CA THR A 6 33.08 -47.46 25.57
C THR A 6 34.20 -46.62 26.19
N ARG A 7 33.88 -45.41 26.67
CA ARG A 7 34.24 -44.89 28.01
C ARG A 7 33.59 -43.53 28.33
N THR A 8 32.89 -43.53 29.45
CA THR A 8 32.25 -42.45 30.20
C THR A 8 33.29 -41.52 30.85
N ILE A 9 33.09 -40.18 30.85
CA ILE A 9 33.61 -39.20 31.84
C ILE A 9 32.57 -38.06 31.96
N CYS A 10 32.30 -37.63 33.21
CA CYS A 10 31.38 -36.56 33.61
C CYS A 10 31.87 -35.12 33.32
N ALA A 11 30.90 -34.20 33.41
CA ALA A 11 31.01 -32.78 33.79
C ALA A 11 31.40 -31.74 32.73
N ALA A 12 30.40 -30.92 32.32
CA ALA A 12 30.35 -29.48 32.56
C ALA A 12 29.16 -28.88 31.79
N SER A 13 28.25 -28.25 32.52
CA SER A 13 27.21 -27.38 31.99
C SER A 13 27.81 -26.19 31.24
N LEU A 14 27.42 -25.98 29.98
CA LEU A 14 27.54 -24.70 29.29
C LEU A 14 26.30 -24.45 28.42
N MET A 15 25.46 -23.52 28.86
CA MET A 15 24.41 -22.90 28.06
C MET A 15 25.08 -22.08 26.94
N ALA A 16 24.81 -22.42 25.68
CA ALA A 16 25.19 -21.61 24.52
C ALA A 16 23.94 -20.88 23.99
N VAL A 17 23.73 -19.65 24.46
CA VAL A 17 22.77 -18.70 23.91
C VAL A 17 23.40 -18.08 22.66
N LEU A 18 22.80 -18.33 21.48
CA LEU A 18 23.12 -17.58 20.27
C LEU A 18 22.48 -16.19 20.35
N ALA A 19 23.30 -15.18 20.57
CA ALA A 19 22.96 -13.79 20.37
C ALA A 19 23.14 -13.41 18.88
N PRO A 20 22.18 -12.73 18.24
CA PRO A 20 22.46 -11.90 17.09
C PRO A 20 22.94 -10.53 17.58
N VAL A 21 24.20 -10.22 17.30
CA VAL A 21 24.74 -8.86 17.38
C VAL A 21 24.42 -8.13 16.07
N ALA A 22 23.59 -7.10 16.15
CA ALA A 22 23.60 -5.99 15.22
C ALA A 22 23.81 -4.72 16.04
N ALA A 23 24.91 -4.03 15.74
CA ALA A 23 25.35 -2.75 16.28
C ALA A 23 24.18 -1.73 16.31
N GLY A 24 23.94 -1.07 17.44
CA GLY A 24 24.50 0.25 17.76
C GLY A 24 23.50 1.34 17.34
N CYS A 25 23.04 2.30 18.14
CA CYS A 25 23.55 2.90 19.38
C CYS A 25 22.40 3.34 20.31
N SER A 26 22.78 3.68 21.53
CA SER A 26 22.02 3.82 22.76
C SER A 26 20.96 4.94 22.87
N GLN A 27 20.08 4.71 23.85
CA GLN A 27 19.41 5.68 24.73
C GLN A 27 18.10 6.36 24.25
N GLU A 28 17.15 6.38 25.20
CA GLU A 28 15.87 7.10 25.24
C GLU A 28 14.68 6.52 24.47
N GLY A 29 13.86 5.73 25.18
CA GLY A 29 12.46 6.11 25.47
C GLY A 29 11.50 6.39 24.30
N GLY A 30 11.83 6.00 23.07
CA GLY A 30 11.00 6.17 21.90
C GLY A 30 9.85 5.18 21.86
N THR A 31 8.78 5.49 22.59
CA THR A 31 7.48 4.83 22.53
C THR A 31 7.15 4.33 21.10
N PRO A 32 6.81 3.03 20.88
CA PRO A 32 6.41 2.54 19.55
C PRO A 32 5.21 3.32 18.98
N SER A 33 4.40 3.93 19.85
CA SER A 33 3.32 4.83 19.47
C SER A 33 3.79 6.06 18.69
N ALA A 34 5.05 6.52 18.77
CA ALA A 34 5.50 7.69 17.99
C ALA A 34 5.73 7.35 16.50
N ALA A 35 6.32 6.18 16.21
CA ALA A 35 6.49 5.71 14.84
C ALA A 35 5.15 5.28 14.22
N VAL A 36 4.32 4.58 15.00
CA VAL A 36 2.95 4.24 14.61
C VAL A 36 2.14 5.53 14.37
N SER A 37 2.16 6.50 15.29
CA SER A 37 1.41 7.76 15.13
C SER A 37 1.86 8.58 13.93
N ARG A 38 3.18 8.61 13.61
CA ARG A 38 3.67 9.28 12.40
C ARG A 38 3.20 8.58 11.11
N ALA A 39 3.18 7.25 11.10
CA ALA A 39 2.63 6.48 9.98
C ALA A 39 1.11 6.72 9.84
N SER A 40 0.36 6.68 10.94
CA SER A 40 -1.07 6.99 11.00
C SER A 40 -1.37 8.41 10.51
N ALA A 41 -0.59 9.40 10.96
CA ALA A 41 -0.75 10.79 10.58
C ALA A 41 -0.43 11.03 9.10
N ALA A 42 0.61 10.37 8.56
CA ALA A 42 0.94 10.45 7.14
C ALA A 42 -0.17 9.83 6.26
N VAL A 43 -0.76 8.72 6.71
CA VAL A 43 -1.87 8.04 6.04
C VAL A 43 -3.17 8.86 6.11
N ALA A 44 -3.46 9.43 7.27
CA ALA A 44 -4.60 10.34 7.46
C ALA A 44 -4.44 11.60 6.59
N SER A 45 -3.23 12.16 6.53
CA SER A 45 -2.91 13.32 5.69
C SER A 45 -3.02 13.02 4.20
N ALA A 46 -2.57 11.84 3.75
CA ALA A 46 -2.73 11.41 2.36
C ALA A 46 -4.21 11.23 1.97
N THR A 47 -5.01 10.64 2.86
CA THR A 47 -6.46 10.48 2.66
C THR A 47 -7.19 11.82 2.70
N ALA A 48 -6.82 12.71 3.62
CA ALA A 48 -7.37 14.06 3.70
C ALA A 48 -7.04 14.87 2.44
N SER A 49 -5.82 14.76 1.92
CA SER A 49 -5.42 15.40 0.66
C SER A 49 -6.20 14.83 -0.53
N ALA A 50 -6.42 13.51 -0.57
CA ALA A 50 -7.23 12.87 -1.59
C ALA A 50 -8.69 13.36 -1.55
N ARG A 51 -9.27 13.41 -0.35
CA ARG A 51 -10.62 13.95 -0.13
C ARG A 51 -10.73 15.42 -0.54
N ALA A 52 -9.77 16.26 -0.16
CA ALA A 52 -9.75 17.67 -0.55
C ALA A 52 -9.67 17.87 -2.08
N GLN A 53 -9.05 16.95 -2.82
CA GLN A 53 -9.08 16.99 -4.29
C GLN A 53 -10.43 16.55 -4.86
N LEU A 54 -11.09 15.59 -4.23
CA LEU A 54 -12.44 15.17 -4.60
C LEU A 54 -13.48 16.25 -4.26
N ASP A 55 -13.33 16.97 -3.16
CA ASP A 55 -14.24 18.05 -2.76
C ASP A 55 -14.22 19.24 -3.73
N LYS A 56 -13.15 19.38 -4.53
CA LYS A 56 -13.09 20.37 -5.63
C LYS A 56 -13.99 20.00 -6.80
N VAL A 57 -14.41 18.73 -6.91
CA VAL A 57 -15.34 18.27 -7.93
C VAL A 57 -16.76 18.64 -7.52
N LYS A 58 -17.28 19.74 -8.07
CA LYS A 58 -18.66 20.16 -7.82
C LYS A 58 -19.64 19.29 -8.62
N GLY A 59 -20.68 18.80 -7.97
CA GLY A 59 -21.73 18.00 -8.62
C GLY A 59 -21.33 16.58 -9.01
N GLY A 60 -20.20 16.08 -8.50
CA GLY A 60 -19.70 14.75 -8.82
C GLY A 60 -20.65 13.65 -8.34
N ILE A 61 -20.96 12.70 -9.23
CA ILE A 61 -21.78 11.51 -8.91
C ILE A 61 -20.83 10.39 -8.46
N ASN A 62 -21.13 9.75 -7.32
CA ASN A 62 -20.35 8.60 -6.87
C ASN A 62 -20.58 7.40 -7.80
N VAL A 63 -19.50 6.98 -8.47
CA VAL A 63 -19.49 5.95 -9.52
C VAL A 63 -18.44 4.89 -9.22
N LYS A 64 -18.20 4.57 -7.95
CA LYS A 64 -17.21 3.55 -7.57
C LYS A 64 -17.35 2.23 -8.33
N GLY A 65 -18.57 1.80 -8.65
CA GLY A 65 -18.85 0.59 -9.41
C GLY A 65 -18.38 0.63 -10.88
N GLU A 66 -18.15 1.83 -11.43
CA GLU A 66 -17.64 2.03 -12.80
C GLU A 66 -16.12 1.91 -12.89
N VAL A 67 -15.42 1.78 -11.76
CA VAL A 67 -13.96 1.82 -11.70
C VAL A 67 -13.40 0.54 -11.12
N LYS A 68 -12.39 -0.02 -11.79
CA LYS A 68 -11.71 -1.25 -11.38
C LYS A 68 -10.20 -1.02 -11.29
N ALA A 69 -9.61 -1.44 -10.17
CA ALA A 69 -8.17 -1.56 -10.03
C ALA A 69 -7.74 -2.97 -10.45
N GLY A 70 -6.73 -3.07 -11.30
CA GLY A 70 -6.07 -4.33 -11.63
C GLY A 70 -4.97 -4.71 -10.64
N ALA A 71 -4.23 -5.76 -10.99
CA ALA A 71 -3.13 -6.26 -10.17
C ALA A 71 -2.03 -5.21 -10.01
N VAL A 72 -1.51 -5.07 -8.80
CA VAL A 72 -0.41 -4.16 -8.49
C VAL A 72 0.91 -4.80 -8.90
N SER A 73 1.77 -4.01 -9.54
CA SER A 73 3.17 -4.31 -9.79
C SER A 73 4.06 -3.27 -9.13
N THR A 74 5.35 -3.57 -9.00
CA THR A 74 6.35 -2.62 -8.49
C THR A 74 7.20 -2.13 -9.66
N ASP A 75 7.32 -0.81 -9.83
CA ASP A 75 8.18 -0.23 -10.85
C ASP A 75 9.68 -0.30 -10.48
N ARG A 76 10.54 0.05 -11.43
CA ARG A 76 12.01 0.10 -11.22
C ARG A 76 12.46 1.00 -10.07
N ASN A 77 11.61 1.94 -9.64
CA ASN A 77 11.90 2.88 -8.56
C ASN A 77 11.37 2.40 -7.20
N GLY A 78 10.77 1.21 -7.13
CA GLY A 78 10.17 0.64 -5.92
C GLY A 78 8.78 1.18 -5.60
N ARG A 79 8.08 1.81 -6.56
CA ARG A 79 6.73 2.35 -6.37
C ARG A 79 5.70 1.33 -6.82
N ALA A 80 4.58 1.26 -6.09
CA ALA A 80 3.46 0.44 -6.50
C ALA A 80 2.73 1.11 -7.66
N VAL A 81 2.39 0.31 -8.67
CA VAL A 81 1.71 0.72 -9.89
C VAL A 81 0.50 -0.17 -10.09
N ALA A 82 -0.68 0.45 -10.23
CA ALA A 82 -1.95 -0.24 -10.45
C ALA A 82 -2.59 0.27 -11.75
N PRO A 83 -2.88 -0.62 -12.73
CA PRO A 83 -3.72 -0.23 -13.86
C PRO A 83 -5.15 -0.01 -13.37
N ILE A 84 -5.74 1.11 -13.79
CA ILE A 84 -7.10 1.51 -13.47
C ILE A 84 -7.93 1.49 -14.74
N THR A 85 -9.08 0.85 -14.70
CA THR A 85 -10.08 0.88 -15.78
C THR A 85 -11.29 1.64 -15.29
N VAL A 86 -11.68 2.67 -16.04
CA VAL A 86 -12.87 3.48 -15.80
C VAL A 86 -13.85 3.20 -16.94
N THR A 87 -15.08 2.80 -16.63
CA THR A 87 -16.12 2.51 -17.61
C THR A 87 -17.23 3.55 -17.54
N ASN A 88 -17.35 4.40 -18.55
CA ASN A 88 -18.42 5.38 -18.58
C ASN A 88 -19.73 4.75 -19.02
N THR A 89 -20.65 4.58 -18.08
CA THR A 89 -21.99 4.01 -18.35
C THR A 89 -23.01 5.07 -18.78
N SER A 90 -22.66 6.35 -18.72
CA SER A 90 -23.54 7.46 -19.11
C SER A 90 -23.71 7.54 -20.64
N ARG A 91 -24.55 8.48 -21.08
CA ARG A 91 -24.77 8.79 -22.50
C ARG A 91 -23.87 9.92 -23.02
N ASP A 92 -23.12 10.57 -22.13
CA ASP A 92 -22.31 11.75 -22.42
C ASP A 92 -20.83 11.50 -22.10
N THR A 93 -19.94 12.27 -22.72
CA THR A 93 -18.53 12.26 -22.33
C THR A 93 -18.40 12.81 -20.91
N ALA A 94 -17.58 12.18 -20.08
CA ALA A 94 -17.40 12.61 -18.70
C ALA A 94 -15.94 12.52 -18.25
N ASP A 95 -15.63 13.32 -17.24
CA ASP A 95 -14.37 13.28 -16.51
C ASP A 95 -14.58 12.50 -15.20
N TYR A 96 -13.50 11.89 -14.71
CA TYR A 96 -13.51 11.08 -13.51
C TYR A 96 -12.40 11.50 -12.57
N ALA A 97 -12.71 11.61 -11.28
CA ALA A 97 -11.72 11.70 -10.22
C ALA A 97 -11.79 10.41 -9.40
N VAL A 98 -10.69 9.66 -9.36
CA VAL A 98 -10.61 8.34 -8.74
C VAL A 98 -9.56 8.36 -7.64
N GLU A 99 -9.99 8.11 -6.42
CA GLU A 99 -9.08 7.82 -5.31
C GLU A 99 -8.71 6.34 -5.30
N VAL A 100 -7.41 6.08 -5.39
CA VAL A 100 -6.81 4.76 -5.30
C VAL A 100 -5.99 4.66 -4.03
N THR A 101 -6.32 3.67 -3.21
CA THR A 101 -5.65 3.37 -1.95
C THR A 101 -4.77 2.15 -2.10
N PHE A 102 -3.52 2.24 -1.65
CA PHE A 102 -2.57 1.12 -1.60
C PHE A 102 -2.53 0.55 -0.20
N ARG A 103 -2.65 -0.77 -0.08
CA ARG A 103 -2.67 -1.49 1.18
C ARG A 103 -1.65 -2.61 1.23
N ASN A 104 -1.06 -2.83 2.40
CA ASN A 104 -0.14 -3.94 2.64
C ASN A 104 -0.90 -5.28 2.79
N ALA A 105 -0.17 -6.37 3.01
CA ALA A 105 -0.72 -7.71 3.20
C ALA A 105 -1.67 -7.84 4.41
N LYS A 106 -1.50 -7.00 5.44
CA LYS A 106 -2.34 -6.95 6.64
C LYS A 106 -3.65 -6.18 6.40
N GLY A 107 -3.75 -5.46 5.27
CA GLY A 107 -4.88 -4.62 4.94
C GLY A 107 -4.74 -3.16 5.39
N ASP A 108 -3.59 -2.79 5.97
CA ASP A 108 -3.33 -1.41 6.41
C ASP A 108 -3.15 -0.50 5.21
N LEU A 109 -3.72 0.71 5.29
CA LEU A 109 -3.49 1.76 4.30
C LEU A 109 -2.05 2.27 4.42
N VAL A 110 -1.29 2.18 3.33
CA VAL A 110 0.11 2.61 3.28
C VAL A 110 0.35 3.79 2.36
N ASP A 111 -0.56 4.04 1.41
CA ASP A 111 -0.55 5.21 0.55
C ASP A 111 -1.92 5.43 -0.11
N ALA A 112 -2.20 6.64 -0.57
CA ALA A 112 -3.39 6.98 -1.34
C ALA A 112 -3.03 8.01 -2.42
N THR A 113 -3.64 7.90 -3.59
CA THR A 113 -3.45 8.83 -4.72
C THR A 113 -4.77 9.10 -5.41
N VAL A 114 -4.91 10.29 -6.01
CA VAL A 114 -6.07 10.66 -6.82
C VAL A 114 -5.63 10.76 -8.26
N LEU A 115 -6.39 10.11 -9.14
CA LEU A 115 -6.19 10.10 -10.57
C LEU A 115 -7.37 10.78 -11.24
N THR A 116 -7.09 11.73 -12.13
CA THR A 116 -8.11 12.29 -13.02
C THR A 116 -8.04 11.61 -14.38
N VAL A 117 -9.15 11.04 -14.83
CA VAL A 117 -9.29 10.46 -16.18
C VAL A 117 -10.27 11.34 -16.95
N ARG A 118 -9.78 12.01 -17.99
CA ARG A 118 -10.54 13.01 -18.72
C ARG A 118 -11.11 12.45 -20.01
N SER A 119 -12.24 13.02 -20.43
CA SER A 119 -12.87 12.80 -21.72
C SER A 119 -13.16 11.33 -22.02
N VAL A 120 -13.69 10.61 -21.03
CA VAL A 120 -14.09 9.21 -21.20
C VAL A 120 -15.37 9.16 -22.04
N ARG A 121 -15.26 8.64 -23.26
CA ARG A 121 -16.38 8.62 -24.21
C ARG A 121 -17.57 7.82 -23.64
N PRO A 122 -18.81 8.19 -23.99
CA PRO A 122 -20.00 7.47 -23.54
C PRO A 122 -19.91 5.98 -23.85
N ARG A 123 -20.38 5.14 -22.92
CA ARG A 123 -20.46 3.67 -23.10
C ARG A 123 -19.12 2.99 -23.42
N THR A 124 -17.99 3.62 -23.09
CA THR A 124 -16.65 3.06 -23.31
C THR A 124 -15.86 2.92 -22.03
N ALA A 125 -14.74 2.20 -22.11
CA ALA A 125 -13.76 2.13 -21.04
C ALA A 125 -12.49 2.91 -21.40
N ALA A 126 -11.96 3.66 -20.45
CA ALA A 126 -10.65 4.27 -20.50
C ALA A 126 -9.70 3.59 -19.51
N LYS A 127 -8.42 3.49 -19.89
CA LYS A 127 -7.35 2.97 -19.04
C LYS A 127 -6.50 4.11 -18.51
N ALA A 128 -6.11 4.00 -17.26
CA ALA A 128 -5.18 4.91 -16.61
C ALA A 128 -4.30 4.13 -15.64
N VAL A 129 -3.32 4.79 -15.03
CA VAL A 129 -2.37 4.14 -14.14
C VAL A 129 -2.24 4.95 -12.86
N ALA A 130 -2.54 4.33 -11.73
CA ALA A 130 -2.27 4.89 -10.42
C ALA A 130 -0.88 4.46 -9.94
N ARG A 131 -0.12 5.41 -9.39
CA ARG A 131 1.22 5.17 -8.87
C ARG A 131 1.34 5.72 -7.45
N SER A 132 1.97 4.97 -6.55
CA SER A 132 2.22 5.41 -5.19
C SER A 132 3.18 6.62 -5.13
N HIS A 133 2.99 7.50 -4.14
CA HIS A 133 3.83 8.65 -3.83
C HIS A 133 5.12 8.28 -3.11
N ARG A 134 5.15 7.12 -2.46
CA ARG A 134 6.33 6.58 -1.78
C ARG A 134 6.72 5.21 -2.33
N LYS A 135 7.96 4.80 -2.03
CA LYS A 135 8.40 3.43 -2.27
C LYS A 135 7.67 2.51 -1.30
N LEU A 136 7.16 1.39 -1.79
CA LEU A 136 6.40 0.42 -1.01
C LEU A 136 7.06 -0.95 -1.15
N THR A 137 7.18 -1.66 -0.03
CA THR A 137 7.81 -2.98 0.03
C THR A 137 6.81 -4.03 0.46
N GLY A 138 7.09 -5.29 0.10
CA GLY A 138 6.20 -6.41 0.36
C GLY A 138 4.99 -6.47 -0.57
N LYS A 139 4.01 -7.30 -0.21
CA LYS A 139 2.79 -7.51 -1.01
C LYS A 139 1.87 -6.29 -0.86
N ILE A 140 1.65 -5.59 -1.96
CA ILE A 140 0.77 -4.42 -2.04
C ILE A 140 -0.46 -4.75 -2.88
N THR A 141 -1.62 -4.24 -2.45
CA THR A 141 -2.88 -4.29 -3.20
C THR A 141 -3.41 -2.88 -3.41
N ALA A 142 -4.09 -2.64 -4.53
CA ALA A 142 -4.77 -1.38 -4.80
C ALA A 142 -6.28 -1.57 -4.65
N ARG A 143 -6.95 -0.60 -4.03
CA ARG A 143 -8.41 -0.56 -3.88
C ARG A 143 -8.93 0.81 -4.27
N ILE A 144 -10.07 0.84 -4.94
CA ILE A 144 -10.79 2.08 -5.20
C ILE A 144 -11.43 2.55 -3.90
N GLY A 145 -11.03 3.73 -3.42
CA GLY A 145 -11.64 4.39 -2.27
C GLY A 145 -12.96 5.00 -2.70
N THR A 146 -12.85 6.13 -3.38
CA THR A 146 -13.93 6.95 -3.93
C THR A 146 -13.73 7.12 -5.44
N ALA A 147 -14.81 7.21 -6.21
CA ALA A 147 -14.74 7.64 -7.59
C ALA A 147 -15.91 8.57 -7.90
N LEU A 148 -15.63 9.72 -8.50
CA LEU A 148 -16.61 10.72 -8.89
C LEU A 148 -16.59 10.88 -10.40
N ARG A 149 -17.77 10.93 -11.02
CA ARG A 149 -17.97 11.34 -12.42
C ARG A 149 -18.52 12.76 -12.44
N TYR A 150 -17.98 13.62 -13.31
CA TYR A 150 -18.39 15.02 -13.48
C TYR A 150 -18.20 15.51 -14.91
#